data_AF-A0A228IX08-F1
#
_entry.id   AF-A0A228IX08-F1
#
_cell.length_a   1.000
_cell.length_b   1.000
_cell.length_c   1.000
_cell.angle_alpha   90.00
_cell.angle_beta   90.00
_cell.angle_gamma   90.00
#
_symmetry.space_group_name_H-M   'P 1'
#
loop_
_entity.id
_entity.type
_entity.pdbx_description
1 polymer ?
#
loop_
_entity_poly.entity_id
_entity_poly.type
_entity_poly.pdbx_seq_one_letter_code
_entity_poly.pdbx_strand_id
1 'polypeptide(L)'
;MQVYEGSLIEGGVSSADGRWKKYTYLKIGNQQINNVRIDMKFDRVLHGQIDRGTVKLWIERWFSRNIIIGITQSDGQTFRQGLGVFYSLLFFSLALGTIFLLVSFARGGSLALVPAALLFLTGLIPWSFIKKVRSIKSDHTY
;
A
#
# COMPACT_ATOMS: atom_id res chain seq x y z
N MET A 1 -8.65 5.30 -5.07
CA MET A 1 -7.36 5.62 -5.69
C MET A 1 -7.44 6.99 -6.30
N GLN A 2 -6.53 7.87 -5.91
CA GLN A 2 -6.40 9.22 -6.44
C GLN A 2 -5.07 9.35 -7.15
N VAL A 3 -5.07 10.13 -8.23
CA VAL A 3 -3.92 10.32 -9.10
C VAL A 3 -3.56 11.79 -9.10
N TYR A 4 -2.30 12.07 -8.83
CA TYR A 4 -1.75 13.41 -8.74
C TYR A 4 -0.68 13.55 -9.81
N GLU A 5 -0.75 14.59 -10.62
CA GLU A 5 0.20 14.82 -11.70
C GLU A 5 0.69 16.27 -11.65
N GLY A 6 2.01 16.45 -11.71
CA GLY A 6 2.64 17.76 -11.62
C GLY A 6 4.10 17.67 -11.21
N SER A 7 4.77 18.82 -11.19
CA SER A 7 6.15 18.90 -10.70
C SER A 7 6.19 18.58 -9.22
N LEU A 8 7.09 17.68 -8.81
CA LEU A 8 7.32 17.38 -7.39
C LEU A 8 8.21 18.47 -6.79
N ILE A 9 7.61 19.36 -6.01
CA ILE A 9 8.29 20.58 -5.54
C ILE A 9 8.96 20.34 -4.19
N GLU A 10 8.25 19.73 -3.24
CA GLU A 10 8.74 19.66 -1.87
C GLU A 10 8.05 18.54 -1.08
N GLY A 11 8.83 17.83 -0.26
CA GLY A 11 8.32 17.00 0.82
C GLY A 11 8.57 17.67 2.16
N GLY A 12 7.52 17.89 2.95
CA GLY A 12 7.64 18.37 4.32
C GLY A 12 8.42 17.40 5.20
N VAL A 13 8.66 17.79 6.46
CA VAL A 13 9.41 16.98 7.44
C VAL A 13 8.96 15.53 7.39
N SER A 14 9.94 14.64 7.24
CA SER A 14 9.69 13.22 7.09
C SER A 14 10.33 12.42 8.22
N SER A 15 9.61 11.43 8.72
CA SER A 15 10.08 10.54 9.78
C SER A 15 9.90 9.09 9.37
N ALA A 16 10.89 8.24 9.71
CA ALA A 16 10.76 6.81 9.59
C ALA A 16 9.74 6.27 10.63
N ASP A 17 8.86 5.38 10.20
CA ASP A 17 7.85 4.67 11.01
C ASP A 17 7.79 3.20 10.55
N GLY A 18 8.77 2.41 11.02
CA GLY A 18 8.94 1.01 10.64
C GLY A 18 9.20 0.83 9.14
N ARG A 19 8.29 0.15 8.43
CA ARG A 19 8.36 -0.05 6.97
C ARG A 19 8.11 1.24 6.16
N TRP A 20 7.44 2.21 6.77
CA TRP A 20 6.94 3.39 6.08
C TRP A 20 7.78 4.62 6.44
N LYS A 21 8.00 5.50 5.47
CA LYS A 21 8.37 6.88 5.73
C LYS A 21 7.11 7.74 5.68
N LYS A 22 6.92 8.57 6.70
CA LYS A 22 5.77 9.46 6.83
C LYS A 22 6.19 10.87 6.46
N TYR A 23 5.51 11.45 5.48
CA TYR A 23 5.61 12.86 5.10
C TYR A 23 4.46 13.63 5.74
N THR A 24 4.77 14.77 6.37
CA THR A 24 3.73 15.70 6.85
C THR A 24 2.89 16.23 5.69
N TYR A 25 3.55 16.60 4.59
CA TYR A 25 2.91 16.92 3.32
C TYR A 25 3.83 16.62 2.13
N LEU A 26 3.23 16.48 0.94
CA LEU A 26 3.91 16.46 -0.35
C LEU A 26 3.20 17.47 -1.27
N LYS A 27 3.98 18.35 -1.92
CA LYS A 27 3.47 19.31 -2.90
C LYS A 27 3.78 18.84 -4.32
N ILE A 28 2.73 18.73 -5.13
CA ILE A 28 2.79 18.29 -6.53
C ILE A 28 2.00 19.28 -7.37
N GLY A 29 2.69 20.03 -8.22
CA GLY A 29 2.09 21.17 -8.91
C GLY A 29 1.39 22.11 -7.93
N ASN A 30 0.10 22.35 -8.15
CA ASN A 30 -0.73 23.22 -7.29
C ASN A 30 -1.45 22.47 -6.16
N GLN A 31 -1.18 21.17 -5.97
CA GLN A 31 -1.87 20.34 -4.99
C GLN A 31 -0.93 19.97 -3.84
N GLN A 32 -1.45 20.05 -2.61
CA GLN A 32 -0.76 19.59 -1.41
C GLN A 32 -1.48 18.38 -0.83
N ILE A 33 -0.76 17.28 -0.66
CA ILE A 33 -1.28 16.05 -0.08
C ILE A 33 -0.69 15.90 1.32
N ASN A 34 -1.55 15.84 2.33
CA ASN A 34 -1.13 15.76 3.72
C ASN A 34 -1.06 14.32 4.23
N ASN A 35 -0.19 14.08 5.22
CA ASN A 35 -0.05 12.82 5.96
C ASN A 35 0.11 11.60 5.04
N VAL A 36 1.09 11.69 4.13
CA VAL A 36 1.35 10.67 3.12
C VAL A 36 2.41 9.71 3.63
N ARG A 37 2.23 8.43 3.34
CA ARG A 37 3.18 7.37 3.65
C ARG A 37 3.71 6.76 2.36
N ILE A 38 4.97 6.39 2.39
CA ILE A 38 5.63 5.71 1.30
C ILE A 38 6.51 4.59 1.84
N ASP A 39 6.62 3.49 1.12
CA ASP A 39 7.56 2.43 1.47
C ASP A 39 8.99 2.96 1.34
N MET A 40 9.87 2.67 2.31
CA MET A 40 11.24 3.21 2.32
C MET A 40 12.04 2.90 1.05
N LYS A 41 11.78 1.78 0.37
CA LYS A 41 12.46 1.49 -0.91
C LYS A 41 11.98 2.45 -2.01
N PHE A 42 10.69 2.75 -1.98
CA PHE A 42 9.99 3.62 -2.92
C PHE A 42 10.31 5.09 -2.67
N ASP A 43 10.66 5.44 -1.43
CA ASP A 43 11.11 6.78 -1.05
C ASP A 43 12.32 7.26 -1.85
N ARG A 44 13.26 6.36 -2.18
CA ARG A 44 14.43 6.69 -3.00
C ARG A 44 14.02 7.12 -4.41
N VAL A 45 13.01 6.44 -4.98
CA VAL A 45 12.44 6.76 -6.29
C VAL A 45 11.77 8.13 -6.26
N LEU A 46 11.03 8.44 -5.20
CA LEU A 46 10.38 9.74 -5.01
C LEU A 46 11.39 10.87 -4.83
N HIS A 47 12.36 10.71 -3.93
CA HIS A 47 13.40 11.73 -3.69
C HIS A 47 14.24 12.01 -4.94
N GLY A 48 14.51 10.99 -5.74
CA GLY A 48 15.25 11.14 -7.00
C GLY A 48 14.52 11.96 -8.07
N GLN A 49 13.25 12.33 -7.86
CA GLN A 49 12.43 13.07 -8.82
C GLN A 49 12.10 14.51 -8.39
N ILE A 50 12.52 14.92 -7.19
CA ILE A 50 12.37 16.31 -6.74
C ILE A 50 13.14 17.20 -7.72
N ASP A 51 12.49 18.26 -8.21
CA ASP A 51 13.03 19.21 -9.19
C ASP A 51 13.44 18.62 -10.56
N ARG A 52 13.05 17.39 -10.88
CA ARG A 52 13.40 16.72 -12.17
C ARG A 52 12.28 16.71 -13.22
N GLY A 53 11.18 17.41 -12.95
CA GLY A 53 10.06 17.59 -13.87
C GLY A 53 8.74 17.04 -13.35
N THR A 54 7.80 16.82 -14.29
CA THR A 54 6.45 16.35 -14.00
C THR A 54 6.47 14.87 -13.63
N VAL A 55 5.87 14.53 -12.49
CA VAL A 55 5.67 13.15 -12.04
C VAL A 55 4.20 12.85 -11.85
N LYS A 56 3.85 11.57 -11.88
CA LYS A 56 2.50 11.08 -11.57
C LYS A 56 2.53 10.19 -10.35
N LEU A 57 1.86 10.59 -9.28
CA LEU A 57 1.71 9.79 -8.06
C LEU A 57 0.34 9.12 -7.99
N TRP A 58 0.35 7.83 -7.71
CA TRP A 58 -0.84 7.05 -7.41
C TRP A 58 -0.94 6.88 -5.91
N ILE A 59 -1.98 7.45 -5.31
CA ILE A 59 -2.20 7.43 -3.87
C ILE A 59 -3.48 6.67 -3.56
N GLU A 60 -3.37 5.71 -2.64
CA GLU A 60 -4.50 4.97 -2.12
C GLU A 60 -4.62 5.16 -0.62
N ARG A 61 -5.86 5.32 -0.16
CA ARG A 61 -6.16 5.33 1.25
C ARG A 61 -6.28 3.90 1.75
N TRP A 62 -5.38 3.49 2.63
CA TRP A 62 -5.48 2.22 3.34
C TRP A 62 -5.76 2.49 4.81
N PHE A 63 -6.92 2.03 5.29
CA PHE A 63 -7.51 2.44 6.56
C PHE A 63 -7.66 3.97 6.65
N SER A 64 -6.86 4.63 7.49
CA SER A 64 -6.85 6.08 7.71
C SER A 64 -5.62 6.79 7.15
N ARG A 65 -4.80 6.08 6.37
CA ARG A 65 -3.48 6.56 5.91
C ARG A 65 -3.45 6.66 4.39
N ASN A 66 -2.97 7.78 3.87
CA ASN A 66 -2.69 7.95 2.45
C ASN A 66 -1.35 7.28 2.14
N ILE A 67 -1.33 6.37 1.18
CA ILE A 67 -0.15 5.59 0.82
C ILE A 67 0.15 5.79 -0.65
N ILE A 68 1.40 6.15 -0.97
CA ILE A 68 1.88 6.16 -2.35
C ILE A 68 2.11 4.71 -2.77
N ILE A 69 1.36 4.29 -3.79
CA ILE A 69 1.37 2.93 -4.33
C ILE A 69 2.00 2.82 -5.71
N GLY A 70 2.20 3.96 -6.38
CA GLY A 70 2.88 4.03 -7.67
C GLY A 70 3.44 5.42 -7.95
N ILE A 71 4.54 5.48 -8.69
CA ILE A 71 5.23 6.71 -9.12
C ILE A 71 5.57 6.53 -10.60
N THR A 72 5.05 7.40 -11.47
CA THR A 72 5.58 7.56 -12.83
C THR A 72 6.55 8.73 -12.82
N GLN A 73 7.79 8.46 -13.21
CA GLN A 73 8.87 9.43 -13.30
C GLN A 73 8.73 10.31 -14.56
N SER A 74 9.51 11.40 -14.62
CA SER A 74 9.48 12.32 -15.77
C SER A 74 9.98 11.70 -17.08
N ASP A 75 10.72 10.60 -17.02
CA ASP A 75 11.16 9.80 -18.18
C ASP A 75 10.09 8.80 -18.66
N GLY A 76 8.92 8.77 -18.01
CA GLY A 76 7.82 7.87 -18.33
C GLY A 76 7.86 6.51 -17.64
N GLN A 77 8.94 6.17 -16.91
CA GLN A 77 9.02 4.90 -16.20
C GLN A 77 8.05 4.86 -15.02
N THR A 78 7.24 3.82 -14.93
CA THR A 78 6.28 3.63 -13.85
C THR A 78 6.75 2.56 -12.86
N PHE A 79 6.98 3.02 -11.64
CA PHE A 79 7.30 2.18 -10.49
C PHE A 79 6.03 1.87 -9.72
N ARG A 80 5.93 0.65 -9.19
CA ARG A 80 4.84 0.21 -8.32
C ARG A 80 5.35 -0.41 -7.02
N GLN A 81 4.63 -0.14 -5.94
CA GLN A 81 4.96 -0.70 -4.63
C GLN A 81 4.86 -2.23 -4.64
N GLY A 82 5.83 -2.91 -4.04
CA GLY A 82 5.80 -4.35 -3.84
C GLY A 82 4.75 -4.80 -2.84
N LEU A 83 4.12 -5.91 -3.20
CA LEU A 83 2.98 -6.47 -2.50
C LEU A 83 3.33 -7.64 -1.57
N GLY A 84 4.62 -7.99 -1.43
CA GLY A 84 5.07 -9.18 -0.70
C GLY A 84 4.47 -9.29 0.72
N VAL A 85 4.63 -8.27 1.55
CA VAL A 85 4.07 -8.25 2.91
C VAL A 85 2.53 -8.36 2.91
N PHE A 86 1.85 -7.77 1.92
CA PHE A 86 0.39 -7.83 1.82
C PHE A 86 -0.08 -9.23 1.43
N TYR A 87 0.66 -9.91 0.55
CA TYR A 87 0.43 -11.32 0.25
C TYR A 87 0.69 -12.22 1.45
N SER A 88 1.73 -11.96 2.23
CA SER A 88 1.98 -12.70 3.47
C SER A 88 0.83 -12.51 4.46
N LEU A 89 0.35 -11.27 4.68
CA LEU A 89 -0.80 -10.99 5.53
C LEU A 89 -2.06 -11.73 5.06
N LEU A 90 -2.33 -11.69 3.74
CA LEU A 90 -3.44 -12.42 3.15
C LEU A 90 -3.30 -13.93 3.39
N PHE A 91 -2.12 -14.50 3.12
CA PHE A 91 -1.84 -15.92 3.30
C PHE A 91 -2.02 -16.36 4.76
N PHE A 92 -1.46 -15.63 5.73
CA PHE A 92 -1.63 -15.94 7.15
C PHE A 92 -3.10 -15.90 7.57
N SER A 93 -3.84 -14.90 7.10
CA SER A 93 -5.28 -14.78 7.36
C SER A 93 -6.06 -16.01 6.86
N LEU A 94 -5.78 -16.44 5.62
CA LEU A 94 -6.43 -17.60 5.01
C LEU A 94 -6.00 -18.92 5.66
N ALA A 95 -4.71 -19.09 5.94
CA ALA A 95 -4.17 -20.30 6.54
C ALA A 95 -4.72 -20.52 7.96
N LEU A 96 -4.68 -19.47 8.80
CA LEU A 96 -5.25 -19.55 10.14
C LEU A 96 -6.76 -19.77 10.10
N GLY A 97 -7.49 -19.05 9.23
CA GLY A 97 -8.94 -19.25 9.06
C GLY A 97 -9.27 -20.69 8.69
N THR A 98 -8.49 -21.31 7.81
CA THR A 98 -8.63 -22.72 7.42
C THR A 98 -8.35 -23.67 8.58
N ILE A 99 -7.30 -23.42 9.37
CA ILE A 99 -7.00 -24.24 10.55
C ILE A 99 -8.16 -24.20 11.55
N PHE A 100 -8.71 -23.02 11.84
CA PHE A 100 -9.86 -22.89 12.75
C PHE A 100 -11.10 -23.61 12.21
N LEU A 101 -11.39 -23.53 10.90
CA LEU A 101 -12.45 -24.31 10.28
C LEU A 101 -12.25 -25.82 10.48
N LEU A 102 -11.06 -26.33 10.18
CA LEU A 102 -10.74 -27.75 10.32
C LEU A 102 -10.90 -28.24 11.76
N VAL A 103 -10.46 -27.45 12.74
CA VAL A 103 -10.66 -27.76 14.16
C VAL A 103 -12.15 -27.78 14.53
N SER A 104 -12.94 -26.84 13.98
CA SER A 104 -14.39 -26.79 14.17
C SER A 104 -15.07 -28.07 13.68
N PHE A 105 -14.72 -28.50 12.46
CA PHE A 105 -15.23 -29.73 11.87
C PHE A 105 -14.80 -30.98 12.65
N ALA A 106 -13.52 -31.06 13.04
CA ALA A 106 -12.98 -32.23 13.74
C ALA A 106 -13.56 -32.41 15.15
N ARG A 107 -13.91 -31.31 15.84
CA ARG A 107 -14.46 -31.35 17.21
C ARG A 107 -15.99 -31.31 17.28
N GLY A 108 -16.68 -31.23 16.12
CA GLY A 108 -18.14 -31.14 16.05
C GLY A 108 -18.73 -29.90 16.72
N GLY A 109 -17.92 -28.88 16.99
CA GLY A 109 -18.31 -27.70 17.76
C GLY A 109 -18.28 -26.45 16.89
N SER A 110 -19.32 -25.61 16.99
CA SER A 110 -19.46 -24.33 16.26
C SER A 110 -18.57 -23.20 16.80
N LEU A 111 -17.93 -23.40 17.96
CA LEU A 111 -17.12 -22.38 18.65
C LEU A 111 -15.95 -21.85 17.81
N ALA A 112 -15.40 -22.65 16.89
CA ALA A 112 -14.27 -22.23 16.04
C ALA A 112 -14.71 -21.62 14.69
N LEU A 113 -16.01 -21.58 14.37
CA LEU A 113 -16.53 -20.94 13.16
C LEU A 113 -16.41 -19.42 13.22
N VAL A 114 -16.69 -18.82 14.39
CA VAL A 114 -16.61 -17.37 14.60
C VAL A 114 -15.19 -16.84 14.39
N PRO A 115 -14.14 -17.37 15.04
CA PRO A 115 -12.77 -16.92 14.79
C PRO A 115 -12.30 -17.21 13.36
N ALA A 116 -12.72 -18.31 12.75
CA ALA A 116 -12.43 -18.58 11.34
C ALA A 116 -13.03 -17.50 10.41
N ALA A 117 -14.30 -17.15 10.60
CA ALA A 117 -14.98 -16.12 9.82
C ALA A 117 -14.30 -14.76 9.96
N LEU A 118 -13.91 -14.38 11.18
CA LEU A 118 -13.15 -13.15 11.42
C LEU A 118 -11.82 -13.14 10.67
N LEU A 119 -11.08 -14.25 10.68
CA LEU A 119 -9.82 -14.39 9.96
C LEU A 119 -10.00 -14.32 8.44
N PHE A 120 -11.10 -14.83 7.89
CA PHE A 120 -11.39 -14.63 6.46
C PHE A 120 -11.72 -13.17 6.14
N LEU A 121 -12.51 -12.51 6.99
CA LEU A 121 -12.85 -11.09 6.84
C LEU A 121 -11.60 -10.19 6.92
N THR A 122 -10.66 -10.48 7.82
CA THR A 122 -9.40 -9.72 7.89
C THR A 122 -8.55 -9.88 6.63
N GLY A 123 -8.69 -11.00 5.90
CA GLY A 123 -8.02 -11.23 4.61
C GLY A 123 -8.55 -10.36 3.47
N LEU A 124 -9.80 -9.90 3.55
CA LEU A 124 -10.38 -9.00 2.54
C LEU A 124 -9.68 -7.63 2.51
N ILE A 125 -9.14 -7.20 3.64
CA ILE A 125 -8.45 -5.92 3.77
C ILE A 125 -7.19 -5.85 2.89
N PRO A 126 -6.17 -6.72 3.06
CA PRO A 126 -5.00 -6.74 2.18
C PRO A 126 -5.37 -7.07 0.74
N TRP A 127 -6.39 -7.92 0.49
CA TRP A 127 -6.85 -8.24 -0.86
C TRP A 127 -7.33 -6.99 -1.63
N SER A 128 -8.15 -6.15 -0.99
CA SER A 128 -8.65 -4.91 -1.59
C SER A 128 -7.51 -3.97 -1.98
N PHE A 129 -6.49 -3.87 -1.13
CA PHE A 129 -5.31 -3.07 -1.38
C PHE A 129 -4.46 -3.65 -2.53
N ILE A 130 -4.20 -4.96 -2.52
CA ILE A 130 -3.48 -5.69 -3.57
C ILE A 130 -4.10 -5.43 -4.94
N LYS A 131 -5.44 -5.53 -5.07
CA LYS A 131 -6.13 -5.27 -6.34
C LYS A 131 -5.87 -3.86 -6.88
N LYS A 132 -5.94 -2.86 -6.00
CA LYS A 132 -5.71 -1.45 -6.39
C LYS A 132 -4.28 -1.22 -6.84
N VAL A 133 -3.30 -1.72 -6.09
CA VAL A 133 -1.89 -1.64 -6.48
C VAL A 133 -1.67 -2.34 -7.82
N ARG A 134 -2.19 -3.57 -8.02
CA ARG A 134 -2.04 -4.32 -9.27
C ARG A 134 -2.66 -3.65 -10.50
N SER A 135 -3.66 -2.80 -10.33
CA SER A 135 -4.26 -2.05 -11.45
C SER A 135 -3.29 -1.05 -12.09
N ILE A 136 -2.23 -0.67 -11.37
CA ILE A 136 -1.15 0.16 -11.91
C ILE A 136 -0.27 -0.72 -12.80
N LYS A 137 -0.27 -0.44 -14.10
CA LYS A 137 0.73 -0.98 -15.04
C LYS A 137 2.08 -0.34 -14.70
N SER A 138 3.08 -1.18 -14.47
CA SER A 138 4.38 -0.74 -13.98
C SER A 138 5.49 -1.48 -14.69
N ASP A 139 6.55 -0.75 -15.04
CA ASP A 139 7.77 -1.30 -15.60
C ASP A 139 8.61 -1.97 -14.51
N HIS A 140 8.54 -1.44 -13.28
CA HIS A 140 9.34 -1.89 -12.15
C HIS A 140 8.50 -2.07 -10.87
N THR A 141 8.86 -3.06 -10.04
CA THR A 141 8.22 -3.35 -8.75
C THR A 141 9.28 -3.47 -7.64
N TYR A 142 9.03 -2.91 -6.45
CA TYR A 142 10.02 -2.75 -5.35
C TYR A 142 9.65 -3.44 -4.01
#